data_AF-A0A0G1D4J8-F1
#
_entry.id   AF-A0A0G1D4J8-F1
#
_cell.length_a   1.000
_cell.length_b   1.000
_cell.length_c   1.000
_cell.angle_alpha   90.00
_cell.angle_beta   90.00
_cell.angle_gamma   90.00
#
_symmetry.space_group_name_H-M   'P 1'
#
loop_
_entity.id
_entity.type
_entity.pdbx_description
1 polymer ?
#
loop_
_entity_poly.entity_id
_entity_poly.type
_entity_poly.pdbx_seq_one_letter_code
_entity_poly.pdbx_strand_id
1 'polypeptide(L)'
;MNKVSAGKIIGKINRLSLPAVIIIASLILGGFYYAGESGRQKQDKREYVSKRKMECYNIEQKERENWNNVAGSGYSEDKDACFVRYKKDYKGINCDEEYKDTPTLQSQCKLSIFTKEF
;
A
#
# COMPACT_ATOMS: atom_id res chain seq x y z
N MET A 1 33.18 -37.78 54.67
CA MET A 1 32.99 -36.42 54.12
C MET A 1 33.08 -36.48 52.60
N ASN A 2 31.95 -36.46 51.90
CA ASN A 2 31.90 -36.55 50.43
C ASN A 2 31.89 -35.14 49.81
N LYS A 3 33.07 -34.62 49.46
CA LYS A 3 33.22 -33.44 48.59
C LYS A 3 33.58 -33.93 47.19
N VAL A 4 32.58 -34.37 46.43
CA VAL A 4 32.77 -34.68 45.01
C VAL A 4 31.78 -33.82 44.21
N SER A 5 32.32 -33.10 43.22
CA SER A 5 31.60 -32.66 42.02
C SER A 5 30.81 -31.33 42.04
N ALA A 6 31.44 -30.22 42.41
CA ALA A 6 30.98 -28.88 41.97
C ALA A 6 31.84 -28.29 40.84
N GLY A 7 33.18 -28.44 40.91
CA GLY A 7 34.10 -27.82 39.94
C GLY A 7 34.14 -28.44 38.54
N LYS A 8 33.78 -29.73 38.40
CA LYS A 8 33.85 -30.45 37.10
C LYS A 8 32.69 -30.14 36.16
N ILE A 9 31.58 -29.63 36.69
CA ILE A 9 30.38 -29.29 35.92
C ILE A 9 30.53 -27.90 35.27
N ILE A 10 31.12 -26.95 36.01
CA ILE A 10 31.30 -25.55 35.57
C ILE A 10 32.21 -25.46 34.32
N GLY A 11 33.27 -26.26 34.24
CA GLY A 11 34.17 -26.27 33.07
C GLY A 11 33.56 -26.86 31.78
N LYS A 12 32.51 -27.70 31.89
CA LYS A 12 31.81 -28.29 30.74
C LYS A 12 30.74 -27.37 30.17
N ILE A 13 30.06 -26.59 31.03
CA ILE A 13 29.02 -25.65 30.60
C ILE A 13 29.61 -24.52 29.74
N ASN A 14 30.82 -24.04 30.06
CA ASN A 14 31.48 -22.97 29.30
C ASN A 14 31.94 -23.38 27.88
N ARG A 15 32.09 -24.68 27.59
CA ARG A 15 32.43 -25.17 26.24
C ARG A 15 31.20 -25.43 25.36
N LEU A 16 30.01 -25.55 25.96
CA LEU A 16 28.76 -25.79 25.25
C LEU A 16 27.87 -24.54 25.12
N SER A 17 28.05 -23.54 25.99
CA SER A 17 27.24 -22.32 25.97
C SER A 17 27.51 -21.44 24.75
N LEU A 18 28.75 -21.39 24.25
CA LEU A 18 29.13 -20.54 23.12
C LEU A 18 28.38 -20.87 21.80
N PRO A 19 28.39 -22.12 21.29
CA PRO A 19 27.67 -22.45 20.06
C PRO A 19 26.15 -22.37 20.22
N ALA A 20 25.62 -22.70 21.40
CA ALA A 20 24.19 -22.58 21.67
C ALA A 20 23.71 -21.11 21.63
N VAL A 21 24.48 -20.18 22.21
CA VAL A 21 24.18 -18.74 22.16
C VAL A 21 24.22 -18.20 20.74
N ILE A 22 25.17 -18.65 19.92
CA ILE A 22 25.26 -18.24 18.50
C ILE A 22 23.99 -18.67 17.75
N ILE A 23 23.54 -19.91 17.91
CA ILE A 23 22.32 -20.42 17.25
C ILE A 23 21.09 -19.64 17.70
N ILE A 24 20.94 -19.39 19.00
CA ILE A 24 19.81 -18.62 19.55
C ILE A 24 19.84 -17.18 19.00
N ALA A 25 21.00 -16.53 18.97
CA ALA A 25 21.15 -15.19 18.41
C ALA A 25 20.77 -15.16 16.92
N SER A 26 21.18 -16.16 16.12
CA SER A 26 20.81 -16.27 14.70
C SER A 26 19.30 -16.40 14.49
N LEU A 27 18.61 -17.18 15.33
CA LEU A 27 17.16 -17.35 15.26
C LEU A 27 16.41 -16.05 15.61
N ILE A 28 16.88 -15.33 16.63
CA ILE A 28 16.30 -14.05 17.04
C ILE A 28 16.49 -13.00 15.93
N LEU A 29 17.72 -12.86 15.41
CA LEU A 29 18.03 -11.93 14.31
C LEU A 29 17.23 -12.25 13.04
N GLY A 30 17.16 -13.52 12.65
CA GLY A 30 16.37 -13.96 11.48
C GLY A 30 14.88 -13.71 11.66
N GLY A 31 14.34 -13.96 12.86
CA GLY A 31 12.93 -13.72 13.18
C GLY A 31 12.54 -12.24 13.09
N PHE A 32 13.38 -11.34 13.63
CA PHE A 32 13.12 -9.89 13.54
C PHE A 32 13.24 -9.35 12.12
N TYR A 33 14.19 -9.86 11.32
CA TYR A 33 14.37 -9.45 9.92
C TYR A 33 13.13 -9.76 9.08
N TYR A 34 12.62 -11.00 9.17
CA TYR A 34 11.45 -11.44 8.40
C TYR A 34 10.17 -10.71 8.81
N ALA A 35 9.99 -10.46 10.12
CA ALA A 35 8.86 -9.68 10.61
C ALA A 35 8.88 -8.23 10.11
N GLY A 36 10.06 -7.60 10.06
CA GLY A 36 10.23 -6.21 9.61
C GLY A 36 9.87 -5.99 8.13
N GLU A 37 10.22 -6.93 7.25
CA GLU A 37 9.96 -6.83 5.82
C GLU A 37 8.44 -6.84 5.51
N SER A 38 7.69 -7.69 6.20
CA SER A 38 6.23 -7.76 6.08
C SER A 38 5.50 -6.51 6.58
N GLY A 39 6.10 -5.77 7.52
CA GLY A 39 5.58 -4.49 8.01
C GLY A 39 5.79 -3.36 7.01
N ARG A 40 6.99 -3.29 6.41
CA ARG A 40 7.36 -2.25 5.42
C ARG A 40 6.46 -2.30 4.19
N GLN A 41 6.27 -3.47 3.58
CA GLN A 41 5.43 -3.60 2.38
C GLN A 41 3.97 -3.14 2.63
N LYS A 42 3.43 -3.41 3.84
CA LYS A 42 2.08 -2.95 4.22
C LYS A 42 2.02 -1.45 4.42
N GLN A 43 3.08 -0.86 4.96
CA GLN A 43 3.18 0.59 5.14
C GLN A 43 3.27 1.29 3.78
N ASP A 44 4.17 0.82 2.91
CA ASP A 44 4.36 1.39 1.57
C ASP A 44 3.06 1.36 0.75
N LYS A 45 2.32 0.24 0.78
CA LYS A 45 1.02 0.14 0.11
C LYS A 45 0.02 1.14 0.68
N ARG A 46 -0.05 1.30 2.01
CA ARG A 46 -0.97 2.25 2.66
C ARG A 46 -0.62 3.70 2.30
N GLU A 47 0.67 4.03 2.30
CA GLU A 47 1.15 5.36 1.91
C GLU A 47 0.82 5.65 0.44
N TYR A 48 1.06 4.68 -0.45
CA TYR A 48 0.69 4.78 -1.88
C TYR A 48 -0.80 5.06 -2.06
N VAL A 49 -1.67 4.23 -1.46
CA VAL A 49 -3.13 4.37 -1.57
C VAL A 49 -3.61 5.70 -0.97
N SER A 50 -3.03 6.13 0.16
CA SER A 50 -3.36 7.42 0.78
C SER A 50 -3.03 8.58 -0.15
N LYS A 51 -1.84 8.55 -0.77
CA LYS A 51 -1.40 9.56 -1.72
C LYS A 51 -2.33 9.64 -2.93
N ARG A 52 -2.71 8.50 -3.52
CA ARG A 52 -3.64 8.47 -4.66
C ARG A 52 -5.04 8.96 -4.31
N LYS A 53 -5.56 8.63 -3.12
CA LYS A 53 -6.82 9.18 -2.62
C LYS A 53 -6.76 10.70 -2.49
N MET A 54 -5.65 11.25 -1.98
CA MET A 54 -5.46 12.70 -1.86
C MET A 54 -5.35 13.37 -3.24
N GLU A 55 -4.63 12.78 -4.18
CA GLU A 55 -4.55 13.27 -5.56
C GLU A 55 -5.92 13.28 -6.24
N CYS A 56 -6.73 12.22 -6.06
CA CYS A 56 -8.08 12.15 -6.60
C CYS A 56 -9.01 13.23 -6.00
N TYR A 57 -8.90 13.48 -4.70
CA TYR A 57 -9.62 14.57 -4.04
C TYR A 57 -9.21 15.95 -4.60
N ASN A 58 -7.91 16.18 -4.84
CA ASN A 58 -7.44 17.43 -5.44
C ASN A 58 -7.97 17.63 -6.86
N ILE A 59 -8.08 16.55 -7.65
CA ILE A 59 -8.71 16.59 -8.97
C ILE A 59 -10.19 16.97 -8.84
N GLU A 60 -10.91 16.38 -7.89
CA GLU A 60 -12.30 16.75 -7.62
C GLU A 60 -12.46 18.23 -7.29
N GLN A 61 -11.59 18.79 -6.44
CA GLN A 61 -11.66 20.22 -6.08
C GLN A 61 -11.41 21.11 -7.31
N LYS A 62 -10.42 20.79 -8.14
CA LYS A 62 -10.18 21.52 -9.39
C LYS A 62 -11.36 21.43 -10.35
N GLU A 63 -11.95 20.25 -10.49
CA GLU A 63 -13.15 20.09 -11.32
C GLU A 63 -14.35 20.80 -10.70
N ARG A 64 -14.46 20.94 -9.37
CA ARG A 64 -15.51 21.74 -8.70
C ARG A 64 -15.33 23.24 -8.95
N GLU A 65 -14.10 23.72 -9.01
CA GLU A 65 -13.78 25.11 -9.36
C GLU A 65 -14.17 25.41 -10.81
N ASN A 66 -13.92 24.46 -11.72
CA ASN A 66 -14.26 24.60 -13.14
C ASN A 66 -15.75 24.33 -13.42
N TRP A 67 -16.38 23.44 -12.65
CA TRP A 67 -17.70 22.89 -12.94
C TRP A 67 -18.58 22.73 -11.68
N ASN A 68 -19.71 23.44 -11.65
CA ASN A 68 -20.67 23.39 -10.54
C ASN A 68 -21.48 22.07 -10.44
N ASN A 69 -21.30 21.12 -11.38
CA ASN A 69 -22.04 19.86 -11.43
C ASN A 69 -21.25 18.67 -10.88
N VAL A 70 -20.07 18.82 -10.30
CA VAL A 70 -19.36 17.69 -9.67
C VAL A 70 -20.17 17.11 -8.51
N ALA A 71 -20.48 15.82 -8.59
CA ALA A 71 -21.14 15.06 -7.54
C ALA A 71 -20.15 14.58 -6.48
N GLY A 72 -19.00 14.04 -6.90
CA GLY A 72 -17.93 13.58 -6.01
C GLY A 72 -16.88 12.75 -6.75
N SER A 73 -15.86 12.28 -6.05
CA SER A 73 -14.80 11.43 -6.60
C SER A 73 -14.56 10.15 -5.80
N GLY A 74 -13.80 9.23 -6.38
CA GLY A 74 -13.30 8.04 -5.71
C GLY A 74 -12.10 7.44 -6.44
N TYR A 75 -11.26 6.73 -5.69
CA TYR A 75 -10.08 6.04 -6.22
C TYR A 75 -10.30 4.52 -6.16
N SER A 76 -10.02 3.80 -7.25
CA SER A 76 -9.99 2.34 -7.30
C SER A 76 -8.55 1.86 -7.23
N GLU A 77 -8.25 1.06 -6.21
CA GLU A 77 -6.97 0.39 -6.06
C GLU A 77 -6.73 -0.67 -7.15
N ASP A 78 -7.79 -1.32 -7.64
CA ASP A 78 -7.69 -2.41 -8.63
C ASP A 78 -7.31 -1.91 -10.03
N LYS A 79 -7.75 -0.69 -10.38
CA LYS A 79 -7.50 -0.06 -11.67
C LYS A 79 -6.45 1.04 -11.62
N ASP A 80 -5.92 1.32 -10.42
CA ASP A 80 -5.06 2.48 -10.13
C ASP A 80 -5.59 3.77 -10.78
N ALA A 81 -6.89 4.02 -10.59
CA ALA A 81 -7.61 5.07 -11.30
C ALA A 81 -8.50 5.89 -10.38
N CYS A 82 -8.50 7.20 -10.61
CA CYS A 82 -9.44 8.15 -10.02
C CYS A 82 -10.66 8.32 -10.92
N PHE A 83 -11.84 8.33 -10.33
CA PHE A 83 -13.11 8.61 -11.01
C PHE A 83 -13.75 9.83 -10.38
N VAL A 84 -14.16 10.80 -11.18
CA VAL A 84 -14.95 11.96 -10.77
C VAL A 84 -16.31 11.86 -11.43
N ARG A 85 -17.38 11.86 -10.64
CA ARG A 85 -18.76 11.77 -11.10
C ARG A 85 -19.39 13.15 -11.13
N TYR A 86 -20.16 13.43 -12.18
CA TYR A 86 -20.95 14.64 -12.31
C TYR A 86 -22.44 14.35 -12.16
N LYS A 87 -23.20 15.32 -11.66
CA LYS A 87 -24.66 15.24 -11.44
C LYS A 87 -25.47 15.33 -12.74
N LYS A 88 -24.85 15.80 -13.82
CA LYS A 88 -25.41 16.01 -15.16
C LYS A 88 -24.29 15.82 -16.18
N ASP A 89 -24.65 15.68 -17.46
CA ASP A 89 -23.71 15.54 -18.58
C ASP A 89 -22.50 16.47 -18.44
N TYR A 90 -21.31 15.87 -18.42
CA TYR A 90 -20.05 16.59 -18.38
C TYR A 90 -19.86 17.32 -19.71
N LYS A 91 -19.77 18.67 -19.66
CA LYS A 91 -19.65 19.51 -20.86
C LYS A 91 -18.21 19.77 -21.32
N GLY A 92 -17.22 19.22 -20.61
CA GLY A 92 -15.81 19.54 -20.83
C GLY A 92 -15.13 18.76 -21.95
N ILE A 93 -15.59 17.55 -22.28
CA ILE A 93 -14.94 16.67 -23.27
C ILE A 93 -16.02 16.04 -24.17
N ASN A 94 -15.80 16.06 -25.49
CA ASN A 94 -16.61 15.30 -26.44
C ASN A 94 -16.19 13.83 -26.41
N CYS A 95 -16.92 13.02 -25.63
CA CYS A 95 -16.60 11.61 -25.38
C CYS A 95 -16.41 10.77 -26.65
N ASP A 96 -17.11 11.12 -27.73
CA ASP A 96 -17.05 10.41 -29.00
C ASP A 96 -15.81 10.77 -29.85
N GLU A 97 -15.20 11.94 -29.61
CA GLU A 97 -13.95 12.35 -30.25
C GLU A 97 -12.72 11.92 -29.45
N GLU A 98 -12.73 12.13 -28.12
CA GLU A 98 -11.56 11.90 -27.27
C GLU A 98 -11.26 10.41 -27.04
N TYR A 99 -12.31 9.58 -26.93
CA TYR A 99 -12.22 8.17 -26.55
C TYR A 99 -12.74 7.22 -27.63
N LYS A 100 -12.71 7.66 -28.89
CA LYS A 100 -13.19 6.89 -30.04
C LYS A 100 -12.63 5.46 -30.10
N ASP A 101 -11.38 5.29 -29.67
CA ASP A 101 -10.64 4.03 -29.72
C ASP A 101 -10.74 3.20 -28.43
N THR A 102 -11.39 3.72 -27.39
CA THR A 102 -11.50 3.08 -26.07
C THR A 102 -12.96 3.02 -25.60
N PRO A 103 -13.75 2.03 -26.07
CA PRO A 103 -15.20 1.96 -25.81
C PRO A 103 -15.56 1.91 -24.31
N THR A 104 -14.68 1.41 -23.46
CA THR A 104 -14.83 1.42 -21.99
C THR A 104 -14.72 2.81 -21.37
N LEU A 105 -13.88 3.69 -21.91
CA LEU A 105 -13.71 5.08 -21.48
C LEU A 105 -14.82 5.96 -22.07
N GLN A 106 -15.20 5.72 -23.32
CA GLN A 106 -16.35 6.37 -23.96
C GLN A 106 -17.65 6.12 -23.18
N SER A 107 -17.87 4.89 -22.71
CA SER A 107 -19.03 4.52 -21.88
C SER A 107 -19.05 5.25 -20.54
N GLN A 108 -17.89 5.38 -19.88
CA GLN A 108 -17.76 6.10 -18.60
C GLN A 108 -18.00 7.60 -18.78
N CYS A 109 -17.46 8.18 -19.85
CA CYS A 109 -17.67 9.58 -20.20
C CYS A 109 -19.16 9.89 -20.49
N LYS A 110 -19.87 9.01 -21.21
CA LYS A 110 -21.33 9.10 -21.42
C LYS A 110 -22.16 8.95 -20.14
N LEU A 111 -21.61 8.29 -19.11
CA LEU A 111 -22.21 8.20 -17.78
C LEU A 111 -21.86 9.38 -16.88
N SER A 112 -21.30 10.47 -17.42
CA SER A 112 -20.83 11.63 -16.65
C SER A 112 -19.77 11.24 -15.63
N ILE A 113 -18.84 10.36 -16.02
CA ILE A 113 -17.70 9.92 -15.20
C ILE A 113 -16.42 10.30 -15.94
N PHE A 114 -15.63 11.17 -15.32
CA PHE A 114 -14.26 11.43 -15.74
C PHE A 114 -13.33 10.44 -15.05
N THR A 115 -12.47 9.76 -15.81
CA THR A 115 -11.54 8.77 -15.29
C THR A 115 -10.10 9.18 -15.60
N LYS A 116 -9.24 9.19 -14.58
CA LYS A 116 -7.81 9.40 -14.73
C LYS A 116 -7.04 8.23 -14.14
N GLU A 117 -6.32 7.52 -15.00
CA GLU A 117 -5.37 6.46 -14.61
C GLU A 117 -4.04 7.08 -14.17
N PHE A 118 -3.35 6.40 -13.25
CA PHE A 118 -2.10 6.87 -12.63
C PHE A 118 -0.85 6.09 -13.04
#